data_AF-A0A6G1SQJ6-F1
#
_entry.id   AF-A0A6G1SQJ6-F1
#
_cell.length_a   1.000
_cell.length_b   1.000
_cell.length_c   1.000
_cell.angle_alpha   90.00
_cell.angle_beta   90.00
_cell.angle_gamma   90.00
#
_symmetry.space_group_name_H-M   'P 1'
#
loop_
_entity.id
_entity.type
_entity.pdbx_description
1 polymer ?
#
loop_
_entity_poly.entity_id
_entity_poly.type
_entity_poly.pdbx_seq_one_letter_code
_entity_poly.pdbx_strand_id
1 'polypeptide(L)'
;MSVASTDAKRRVKLYALNENRQWDDKGTGHVTSCYHEPLDGMSLLVRNESDGSLLLESKIQLDTLYQKQQGTLIVWTESDNYELALSFQEQDGCNEIWEKICQVQGRDPAFDHDQDEEQEEVKVNLVDCELEKLDEILEQINAFSQTTRKKDVLSNEYIENNYIGKLLEIFKQADETQDLPTLHKLYEIFKQLFLFDRPQLLEVMLGDQYLIDIIGVLEYEPPPAKHHKHREFLRDGATFKEVIPFSNQKLVDKIHQTYRVQYLQSSILPSPSIIDDNVYASLTNILFFNKVEIVSMIQEDGEFLQDLFNQISSKETSTERRRELVLFLREYCIFSQTIHQKQRDGFFKTLASLKILSAVEAALASNDQVAMSAAIDIFAYLVEYNPNMTREHVVQQSEGLIESPINGAHILKLVIDNITTDQDPELGIATQLACIVKLILDPEMQDISVGKEAFLEPSEISYGL
;
A
#
# COMPACT_ATOMS: atom_id res chain seq x y z
N MET A 1 -42.58 -34.89 25.31
CA MET A 1 -42.31 -33.60 24.65
C MET A 1 -40.78 -33.52 24.44
N SER A 2 -40.21 -33.96 23.31
CA SER A 2 -38.75 -33.80 23.07
C SER A 2 -38.25 -34.16 21.65
N VAL A 3 -39.05 -34.00 20.59
CA VAL A 3 -38.54 -34.13 19.19
C VAL A 3 -38.95 -32.92 18.36
N ALA A 4 -40.19 -32.45 18.54
CA ALA A 4 -40.70 -31.26 17.86
C ALA A 4 -39.95 -29.96 18.18
N SER A 5 -39.32 -29.81 19.36
CA SER A 5 -38.60 -28.57 19.71
C SER A 5 -37.17 -28.52 19.17
N THR A 6 -36.55 -29.66 18.85
CA THR A 6 -35.23 -29.72 18.21
C THR A 6 -35.29 -29.55 16.69
N ASP A 7 -36.39 -29.99 16.07
CA ASP A 7 -36.64 -29.74 14.64
C ASP A 7 -36.85 -28.26 14.36
N ALA A 8 -37.72 -27.59 15.13
CA ALA A 8 -37.98 -26.15 14.96
C ALA A 8 -36.72 -25.30 15.14
N LYS A 9 -35.88 -25.64 16.13
CA LYS A 9 -34.62 -24.96 16.40
C LYS A 9 -33.65 -25.01 15.21
N ARG A 10 -33.61 -26.11 14.46
CA ARG A 10 -32.64 -26.32 13.38
C ARG A 10 -33.20 -26.04 11.99
N ARG A 11 -34.45 -25.59 11.90
CA ARG A 11 -35.12 -25.35 10.63
C ARG A 11 -34.62 -24.04 10.00
N VAL A 12 -34.17 -24.12 8.76
CA VAL A 12 -33.59 -23.02 7.98
C VAL A 12 -34.18 -22.97 6.57
N LYS A 13 -34.25 -21.76 6.01
CA LYS A 13 -34.36 -21.56 4.56
C LYS A 13 -32.99 -21.25 3.98
N LEU A 14 -32.65 -21.94 2.90
CA LEU A 14 -31.42 -21.72 2.16
C LEU A 14 -31.69 -20.76 1.01
N TYR A 15 -30.88 -19.71 0.92
CA TYR A 15 -30.89 -18.77 -0.20
C TYR A 15 -29.54 -18.75 -0.90
N ALA A 16 -29.55 -18.51 -2.21
CA ALA A 16 -28.35 -18.17 -2.96
C ALA A 16 -28.59 -16.94 -3.82
N LEU A 17 -27.60 -16.05 -3.93
CA LEU A 17 -27.71 -14.86 -4.75
C LEU A 17 -27.52 -15.20 -6.24
N ASN A 18 -28.45 -14.76 -7.08
CA ASN A 18 -28.37 -14.96 -8.53
C ASN A 18 -27.65 -13.81 -9.25
N GLU A 19 -27.41 -13.96 -10.56
CA GLU A 19 -26.73 -12.97 -11.40
C GLU A 19 -27.43 -11.60 -11.44
N ASN A 20 -28.73 -11.54 -11.16
CA ASN A 20 -29.52 -10.32 -11.10
C ASN A 20 -29.47 -9.65 -9.71
N ARG A 21 -28.60 -10.11 -8.81
CA ARG A 21 -28.48 -9.67 -7.41
C ARG A 21 -29.79 -9.83 -6.61
N GLN A 22 -30.53 -10.90 -6.87
CA GLN A 22 -31.71 -11.28 -6.11
C GLN A 22 -31.48 -12.62 -5.40
N TRP A 23 -32.06 -12.76 -4.20
CA TRP A 23 -31.97 -14.00 -3.43
C TRP A 23 -32.98 -15.03 -3.94
N ASP A 24 -32.47 -16.13 -4.48
CA ASP A 24 -33.27 -17.30 -4.86
C ASP A 24 -33.48 -18.21 -3.65
N ASP A 25 -34.73 -18.56 -3.34
CA ASP A 25 -35.06 -19.61 -2.36
C ASP A 25 -34.68 -20.98 -2.93
N LYS A 26 -33.70 -21.65 -2.31
CA LYS A 26 -33.21 -22.98 -2.71
C LYS A 26 -33.90 -24.12 -1.93
N GLY A 27 -34.78 -23.79 -0.99
CA GLY A 27 -35.58 -24.75 -0.23
C GLY A 27 -35.49 -24.56 1.28
N THR A 28 -36.38 -25.26 1.99
CA THR A 28 -36.43 -25.27 3.45
C THR A 28 -35.99 -26.63 3.98
N GLY A 29 -35.15 -26.63 5.02
CA GLY A 29 -34.56 -27.84 5.56
C GLY A 29 -34.08 -27.68 7.00
N HIS A 30 -33.35 -28.67 7.49
CA HIS A 30 -32.76 -28.69 8.82
C HIS A 30 -31.24 -28.64 8.72
N VAL A 31 -30.61 -27.69 9.40
CA VAL A 31 -29.15 -27.52 9.40
C VAL A 31 -28.50 -28.35 10.51
N THR A 32 -27.37 -28.98 10.19
CA THR A 32 -26.48 -29.63 11.16
C THR A 32 -25.03 -29.29 10.87
N SER A 33 -24.22 -29.18 11.92
CA SER A 33 -22.77 -29.08 11.79
C SER A 33 -22.12 -30.42 12.21
N CYS A 34 -21.29 -30.99 11.34
CA CYS A 34 -20.59 -32.25 11.63
C CYS A 34 -19.21 -32.30 10.98
N TYR A 35 -18.32 -33.08 11.57
CA TYR A 35 -17.01 -33.37 10.96
C TYR A 35 -17.22 -34.29 9.77
N HIS A 36 -16.71 -33.91 8.61
CA HIS A 36 -16.81 -34.69 7.38
C HIS A 36 -15.42 -35.23 7.00
N GLU A 37 -15.21 -36.55 7.17
CA GLU A 37 -13.93 -37.22 6.93
C GLU A 37 -13.37 -36.98 5.51
N PRO A 38 -14.15 -37.07 4.41
CA PRO A 38 -13.64 -36.81 3.06
C PRO A 38 -13.12 -35.39 2.80
N LEU A 39 -13.67 -34.40 3.51
CA LEU A 39 -13.30 -33.00 3.36
C LEU A 39 -12.28 -32.56 4.41
N ASP A 40 -11.92 -33.42 5.36
CA ASP A 40 -11.06 -33.15 6.51
C ASP A 40 -11.38 -31.80 7.18
N GLY A 41 -12.61 -31.70 7.70
CA GLY A 41 -13.04 -30.52 8.46
C GLY A 41 -14.51 -30.52 8.85
N MET A 42 -14.90 -29.47 9.57
CA MET A 42 -16.29 -29.23 9.95
C MET A 42 -17.08 -28.65 8.78
N SER A 43 -18.26 -29.22 8.51
CA SER A 43 -19.16 -28.77 7.44
C SER A 43 -20.55 -28.45 7.97
N LEU A 44 -21.21 -27.50 7.31
CA LEU A 44 -22.64 -27.20 7.43
C LEU A 44 -23.39 -28.05 6.41
N LEU A 45 -24.35 -28.84 6.89
CA LEU A 45 -25.22 -29.66 6.07
C LEU A 45 -26.66 -29.18 6.23
N VAL A 46 -27.38 -28.98 5.13
CA VAL A 46 -28.83 -28.71 5.16
C VAL A 46 -29.56 -29.83 4.46
N ARG A 47 -30.49 -30.48 5.16
CA ARG A 47 -31.34 -31.54 4.60
C ARG A 47 -32.77 -31.08 4.43
N ASN A 48 -33.34 -31.29 3.25
CA ASN A 48 -34.71 -30.92 2.90
C ASN A 48 -35.71 -31.56 3.87
N GLU A 49 -36.67 -30.77 4.36
CA GLU A 49 -37.67 -31.24 5.32
C GLU A 49 -38.69 -32.22 4.73
N SER A 50 -38.90 -32.20 3.41
CA SER A 50 -39.94 -32.99 2.74
C SER A 50 -39.48 -34.41 2.38
N ASP A 51 -38.23 -34.56 1.94
CA ASP A 51 -37.69 -35.82 1.40
C ASP A 51 -36.33 -36.23 1.98
N GLY A 52 -35.71 -35.40 2.84
CA GLY A 52 -34.42 -35.67 3.46
C GLY A 52 -33.21 -35.54 2.53
N SER A 53 -33.42 -35.10 1.28
CA SER A 53 -32.35 -34.86 0.31
C SER A 53 -31.40 -33.75 0.79
N LEU A 54 -30.15 -33.79 0.34
CA LEU A 54 -29.14 -32.80 0.72
C LEU A 54 -29.32 -31.54 -0.14
N LEU A 55 -29.56 -30.40 0.51
CA LEU A 55 -29.69 -29.09 -0.13
C LEU A 55 -28.37 -28.32 -0.15
N LEU A 56 -27.56 -28.46 0.89
CA LEU A 56 -26.26 -27.81 1.03
C LEU A 56 -25.29 -28.73 1.77
N GLU A 57 -24.06 -28.78 1.27
CA GLU A 57 -22.88 -29.28 1.99
C GLU A 57 -21.75 -28.28 1.77
N SER A 58 -21.41 -27.53 2.83
CA SER A 58 -20.43 -26.45 2.77
C SER A 58 -19.41 -26.63 3.88
N LYS A 59 -18.12 -26.70 3.53
CA LYS A 59 -17.03 -26.80 4.51
C LYS A 59 -16.79 -25.42 5.14
N ILE A 60 -16.71 -25.36 6.47
CA ILE A 60 -16.33 -24.14 7.19
C ILE A 60 -14.84 -23.89 6.98
N GLN A 61 -14.47 -22.90 6.15
CA GLN A 61 -13.07 -22.53 5.89
C GLN A 61 -12.61 -21.42 6.84
N LEU A 62 -11.30 -21.36 7.09
CA LEU A 62 -10.70 -20.38 8.01
C LEU A 62 -10.70 -18.96 7.45
N ASP A 63 -10.62 -18.83 6.14
CA ASP A 63 -10.52 -17.59 5.37
C ASP A 63 -11.87 -17.09 4.81
N THR A 64 -12.94 -17.90 4.91
CA THR A 64 -14.28 -17.45 4.51
C THR A 64 -14.87 -16.46 5.51
N LEU A 65 -15.36 -15.33 5.01
CA LEU A 65 -16.04 -14.31 5.81
C LEU A 65 -17.52 -14.70 6.03
N TYR A 66 -17.79 -15.38 7.13
CA TYR A 66 -19.16 -15.58 7.62
C TYR A 66 -19.64 -14.35 8.38
N GLN A 67 -20.90 -13.99 8.18
CA GLN A 67 -21.57 -12.86 8.84
C GLN A 67 -22.91 -13.29 9.44
N LYS A 68 -23.18 -12.88 10.68
CA LYS A 68 -24.47 -13.05 11.33
C LYS A 68 -25.28 -11.75 11.24
N GLN A 69 -26.53 -11.87 10.80
CA GLN A 69 -27.46 -10.77 10.60
C GLN A 69 -28.80 -11.09 11.30
N GLN A 70 -29.44 -10.08 11.87
CA GLN A 70 -30.80 -10.08 12.42
C GLN A 70 -31.04 -11.19 13.47
N GLY A 71 -29.99 -11.64 14.16
CA GLY A 71 -30.03 -12.73 15.12
C GLY A 71 -30.43 -14.09 14.53
N THR A 72 -30.79 -14.18 13.26
CA THR A 72 -31.46 -15.33 12.64
C THR A 72 -30.97 -15.61 11.22
N LEU A 73 -29.98 -14.88 10.71
CA LEU A 73 -29.46 -15.04 9.36
C LEU A 73 -27.94 -15.21 9.43
N ILE A 74 -27.41 -16.15 8.66
CA ILE A 74 -25.96 -16.32 8.45
C ILE A 74 -25.68 -16.25 6.95
N VAL A 75 -24.78 -15.34 6.53
CA VAL A 75 -24.43 -15.09 5.13
C VAL A 75 -22.94 -15.29 4.91
N TRP A 76 -22.54 -15.87 3.79
CA TRP A 76 -21.13 -16.01 3.39
C TRP A 76 -20.97 -16.17 1.87
N THR A 77 -19.72 -16.12 1.41
CA THR A 77 -19.36 -16.28 -0.01
C THR A 77 -18.39 -17.46 -0.17
N GLU A 78 -18.69 -18.38 -1.10
CA GLU A 78 -17.80 -19.50 -1.46
C GLU A 78 -16.81 -19.13 -2.59
N SER A 79 -15.84 -20.01 -2.88
CA SER A 79 -14.66 -19.80 -3.74
C SER A 79 -14.93 -19.39 -5.20
N ASP A 80 -16.18 -19.36 -5.65
CA ASP A 80 -16.62 -18.91 -6.98
C ASP A 80 -17.49 -17.62 -6.94
N ASN A 81 -17.37 -16.80 -5.88
CA ASN A 81 -18.25 -15.65 -5.60
C ASN A 81 -19.74 -16.03 -5.48
N TYR A 82 -20.01 -17.26 -5.06
CA TYR A 82 -21.36 -17.74 -4.84
C TYR A 82 -21.81 -17.35 -3.42
N GLU A 83 -22.70 -16.36 -3.32
CA GLU A 83 -23.23 -15.89 -2.04
C GLU A 83 -24.39 -16.77 -1.57
N LEU A 84 -24.28 -17.24 -0.33
CA LEU A 84 -25.22 -18.13 0.33
C LEU A 84 -25.74 -17.50 1.62
N ALA A 85 -26.99 -17.78 1.96
CA ALA A 85 -27.57 -17.38 3.23
C ALA A 85 -28.43 -18.49 3.85
N LEU A 86 -28.32 -18.67 5.16
CA LEU A 86 -29.20 -19.50 5.97
C LEU A 86 -30.07 -18.62 6.85
N SER A 87 -31.37 -18.61 6.59
CA SER A 87 -32.36 -17.93 7.43
C SER A 87 -32.99 -18.93 8.38
N PHE A 88 -32.68 -18.80 9.65
CA PHE A 88 -33.12 -19.66 10.74
C PHE A 88 -34.52 -19.25 11.19
N GLN A 89 -35.33 -20.26 11.49
CA GLN A 89 -36.64 -20.03 12.09
C GLN A 89 -36.54 -19.55 13.55
N GLU A 90 -35.51 -20.00 14.27
CA GLU A 90 -35.29 -19.65 15.68
C GLU A 90 -33.87 -19.11 15.90
N GLN A 91 -33.76 -18.03 16.68
CA GLN A 91 -32.49 -17.38 17.03
C GLN A 91 -31.54 -18.33 17.77
N ASP A 92 -32.05 -19.19 18.64
CA ASP A 92 -31.21 -20.15 19.38
C ASP A 92 -30.51 -21.15 18.45
N GLY A 93 -31.13 -21.49 17.31
CA GLY A 93 -30.54 -22.32 16.28
C GLY A 93 -29.43 -21.60 15.50
N CYS A 94 -29.67 -20.33 15.17
CA CYS A 94 -28.68 -19.47 14.55
C CYS A 94 -27.44 -19.33 15.44
N ASN A 95 -27.65 -19.08 16.74
CA ASN A 95 -26.56 -18.95 17.72
C ASN A 95 -25.73 -20.25 17.83
N GLU A 96 -26.37 -21.43 17.87
CA GLU A 96 -25.67 -22.73 17.94
C GLU A 96 -24.75 -22.95 16.73
N ILE A 97 -25.21 -22.62 15.52
CA ILE A 97 -24.40 -22.74 14.30
C ILE A 97 -23.30 -21.66 14.27
N TRP A 98 -23.62 -20.43 14.67
CA TRP A 98 -22.67 -19.32 14.72
C TRP A 98 -21.49 -19.59 15.65
N GLU A 99 -21.77 -20.08 16.86
CA GLU A 99 -20.74 -20.52 17.82
C GLU A 99 -19.82 -21.57 17.21
N LYS A 100 -20.38 -22.50 16.41
CA LYS A 100 -19.58 -23.53 15.76
C LYS A 100 -18.66 -22.97 14.67
N ILE A 101 -19.15 -22.03 13.87
CA ILE A 101 -18.34 -21.33 12.86
C ILE A 101 -17.19 -20.58 13.54
N CYS A 102 -17.50 -19.79 14.57
CA CYS A 102 -16.50 -19.04 15.34
C CYS A 102 -15.46 -19.98 15.98
N GLN A 103 -15.89 -21.10 16.54
CA GLN A 103 -15.00 -22.11 17.12
C GLN A 103 -14.01 -22.67 16.09
N VAL A 104 -14.46 -22.94 14.86
CA VAL A 104 -13.58 -23.43 13.78
C VAL A 104 -12.58 -22.36 13.36
N GLN A 105 -12.99 -21.09 13.32
CA GLN A 105 -12.15 -19.97 12.90
C GLN A 105 -11.30 -19.34 14.03
N GLY A 106 -11.44 -19.81 15.27
CA GLY A 106 -10.73 -19.24 16.42
C GLY A 106 -11.20 -17.84 16.82
N ARG A 107 -12.44 -17.46 16.48
CA ARG A 107 -13.05 -16.16 16.80
C ARG A 107 -13.92 -16.25 18.06
N ASP A 108 -14.08 -15.15 18.79
CA ASP A 108 -14.99 -15.06 19.94
C ASP A 108 -16.43 -14.75 19.47
N PRO A 109 -17.41 -15.64 19.72
CA PRO A 109 -18.81 -15.43 19.31
C PRO A 109 -19.45 -14.16 19.88
N ALA A 110 -18.96 -13.63 20.99
CA ALA A 110 -19.50 -12.42 21.63
C ALA A 110 -19.02 -11.11 20.98
N PHE A 111 -17.88 -11.14 20.27
CA PHE A 111 -17.28 -9.98 19.62
C PHE A 111 -17.81 -9.72 18.21
N ASP A 112 -18.33 -10.74 17.53
CA ASP A 112 -19.10 -10.59 16.29
C ASP A 112 -20.56 -10.27 16.64
N HIS A 113 -20.84 -9.00 16.98
CA HIS A 113 -22.21 -8.51 17.16
C HIS A 113 -23.05 -8.71 15.89
N ASP A 114 -24.35 -9.00 16.08
CA ASP A 114 -25.36 -8.96 15.01
C ASP A 114 -25.22 -7.60 14.29
N GLN A 115 -24.90 -7.59 12.99
CA GLN A 115 -24.77 -6.35 12.19
C GLN A 115 -26.14 -5.71 11.86
N ASP A 116 -27.08 -5.78 12.81
CA ASP A 116 -28.37 -5.10 12.81
C ASP A 116 -28.58 -4.30 14.10
N GLU A 117 -27.51 -3.75 14.69
CA GLU A 117 -27.62 -2.39 15.24
C GLU A 117 -27.80 -1.41 14.08
N GLU A 118 -29.03 -1.43 13.58
CA GLU A 118 -29.74 -0.43 12.79
C GLU A 118 -28.93 0.36 11.74
N GLN A 119 -29.49 0.35 10.54
CA GLN A 119 -29.50 1.50 9.64
C GLN A 119 -30.19 2.72 10.30
N GLU A 120 -29.84 3.09 11.54
CA GLU A 120 -30.00 4.48 11.95
C GLU A 120 -29.07 5.25 11.01
N GLU A 121 -29.65 6.14 10.20
CA GLU A 121 -28.89 7.22 9.60
C GLU A 121 -28.15 7.91 10.76
N VAL A 122 -26.84 7.73 10.82
CA VAL A 122 -26.00 8.48 11.74
C VAL A 122 -26.06 9.93 11.26
N LYS A 123 -27.05 10.68 11.73
CA LYS A 123 -27.21 12.09 11.38
C LYS A 123 -26.17 12.87 12.16
N VAL A 124 -25.28 13.52 11.44
CA VAL A 124 -24.29 14.41 12.00
C VAL A 124 -24.85 15.82 11.97
N ASN A 125 -25.11 16.38 13.14
CA ASN A 125 -25.26 17.83 13.27
C ASN A 125 -23.87 18.38 13.60
N LEU A 126 -23.19 18.93 12.61
CA LEU A 126 -21.86 19.51 12.80
C LEU A 126 -21.93 20.65 13.81
N VAL A 127 -21.01 20.64 14.77
CA VAL A 127 -20.80 21.79 15.66
C VAL A 127 -20.19 22.92 14.82
N ASP A 128 -20.69 24.15 14.97
CA ASP A 128 -20.11 25.29 14.26
C ASP A 128 -18.63 25.45 14.64
N CYS A 129 -17.79 25.65 13.62
CA CYS A 129 -16.35 25.80 13.81
C CYS A 129 -16.03 27.21 14.33
N GLU A 130 -16.13 27.39 15.64
CA GLU A 130 -15.91 28.65 16.35
C GLU A 130 -14.96 28.43 17.55
N LEU A 131 -14.17 29.45 17.90
CA LEU A 131 -13.18 29.37 18.98
C LEU A 131 -13.78 28.94 20.33
N GLU A 132 -14.99 29.40 20.63
CA GLU A 132 -15.69 29.11 21.89
C GLU A 132 -16.20 27.66 21.96
N LYS A 133 -16.35 26.99 20.80
CA LYS A 133 -16.95 25.65 20.65
C LYS A 133 -15.90 24.54 20.49
N LEU A 134 -14.60 24.83 20.60
CA LEU A 134 -13.54 23.82 20.42
C LEU A 134 -13.69 22.61 21.36
N ASP A 135 -14.18 22.81 22.58
CA ASP A 135 -14.43 21.70 23.51
C ASP A 135 -15.59 20.82 23.03
N GLU A 136 -16.68 21.42 22.52
CA GLU A 136 -17.82 20.69 21.95
C GLU A 136 -17.42 19.91 20.68
N ILE A 137 -16.52 20.47 19.86
CA ILE A 137 -15.96 19.79 18.68
C ILE A 137 -15.18 18.56 19.10
N LEU A 138 -14.33 18.69 20.12
CA LEU A 138 -13.54 17.56 20.63
C LEU A 138 -14.45 16.48 21.23
N GLU A 139 -15.50 16.86 21.96
CA GLU A 139 -16.53 15.94 22.47
C GLU A 139 -17.25 15.21 21.32
N GLN A 140 -17.60 15.91 20.24
CA GLN A 140 -18.20 15.30 19.04
C GLN A 140 -17.25 14.27 18.41
N ILE A 141 -15.98 14.62 18.20
CA ILE A 141 -14.99 13.70 17.63
C ILE A 141 -14.86 12.44 18.50
N ASN A 142 -14.80 12.59 19.82
CA ASN A 142 -14.72 11.47 20.76
C ASN A 142 -15.99 10.60 20.77
N ALA A 143 -17.18 11.19 20.61
CA ALA A 143 -18.43 10.44 20.52
C ALA A 143 -18.50 9.60 19.22
N PHE A 144 -17.88 10.09 18.15
CA PHE A 144 -17.86 9.44 16.83
C PHE A 144 -16.68 8.48 16.64
N SER A 145 -15.70 8.47 17.55
CA SER A 145 -14.53 7.57 17.46
C SER A 145 -14.82 6.12 17.83
N GLN A 146 -16.03 5.82 18.36
CA GLN A 146 -16.42 4.51 18.88
C GLN A 146 -16.49 3.40 17.83
N THR A 147 -16.96 3.72 16.61
CA THR A 147 -17.16 2.73 15.54
C THR A 147 -16.65 3.25 14.20
N THR A 148 -16.19 2.34 13.35
CA THR A 148 -15.70 2.64 11.99
C THR A 148 -16.71 3.46 11.19
N ARG A 149 -17.99 3.06 11.22
CA ARG A 149 -19.08 3.75 10.50
C ARG A 149 -19.26 5.20 10.95
N LYS A 150 -19.23 5.46 12.27
CA LYS A 150 -19.34 6.84 12.79
C LYS A 150 -18.14 7.68 12.35
N LYS A 151 -16.92 7.14 12.42
CA LYS A 151 -15.71 7.81 11.91
C LYS A 151 -15.84 8.17 10.44
N ASP A 152 -16.34 7.26 9.60
CA ASP A 152 -16.52 7.47 8.16
C ASP A 152 -17.52 8.62 7.89
N VAL A 153 -18.68 8.60 8.54
CA VAL A 153 -19.72 9.61 8.35
C VAL A 153 -19.22 11.00 8.78
N LEU A 154 -18.61 11.12 9.97
CA LEU A 154 -18.09 12.41 10.44
C LEU A 154 -16.95 12.92 9.54
N SER A 155 -16.09 12.03 9.06
CA SER A 155 -15.00 12.38 8.14
C SER A 155 -15.53 12.96 6.83
N ASN A 156 -16.55 12.34 6.24
CA ASN A 156 -17.17 12.84 5.01
C ASN A 156 -17.79 14.22 5.21
N GLU A 157 -18.53 14.41 6.30
CA GLU A 157 -19.11 15.71 6.65
C GLU A 157 -18.04 16.79 6.86
N TYR A 158 -16.91 16.44 7.48
CA TYR A 158 -15.78 17.37 7.67
C TYR A 158 -15.13 17.76 6.34
N ILE A 159 -15.03 16.84 5.39
CA ILE A 159 -14.51 17.09 4.05
C ILE A 159 -15.46 17.99 3.26
N GLU A 160 -16.75 17.63 3.19
CA GLU A 160 -17.77 18.36 2.41
C GLU A 160 -17.96 19.80 2.89
N ASN A 161 -17.87 20.03 4.21
CA ASN A 161 -18.08 21.34 4.81
C ASN A 161 -16.79 22.17 4.97
N ASN A 162 -15.67 21.72 4.38
CA ASN A 162 -14.34 22.30 4.51
C ASN A 162 -13.95 22.59 5.98
N TYR A 163 -14.24 21.63 6.85
CA TYR A 163 -14.11 21.80 8.30
C TYR A 163 -12.64 21.91 8.73
N ILE A 164 -11.75 21.17 8.07
CA ILE A 164 -10.29 21.25 8.27
C ILE A 164 -9.77 22.65 8.00
N GLY A 165 -10.19 23.28 6.88
CA GLY A 165 -9.80 24.65 6.56
C GLY A 165 -10.25 25.65 7.63
N LYS A 166 -11.49 25.54 8.10
CA LYS A 166 -12.03 26.41 9.16
C LYS A 166 -11.27 26.26 10.49
N LEU A 167 -10.94 25.04 10.90
CA LEU A 167 -10.12 24.79 12.09
C LEU A 167 -8.72 25.43 11.96
N LEU A 168 -8.13 25.36 10.77
CA LEU A 168 -6.83 25.97 10.50
C LEU A 168 -6.89 27.50 10.43
N GLU A 169 -8.02 28.11 10.10
CA GLU A 169 -8.21 29.56 10.23
C GLU A 169 -8.18 30.01 11.69
N ILE A 170 -8.84 29.26 12.59
CA ILE A 170 -8.77 29.49 14.04
C ILE A 170 -7.32 29.31 14.53
N PHE A 171 -6.65 28.25 14.07
CA PHE A 171 -5.23 28.01 14.39
C PHE A 171 -4.35 29.21 14.03
N LYS A 172 -4.48 29.74 12.81
CA LYS A 172 -3.68 30.89 12.35
C LYS A 172 -3.86 32.11 13.25
N GLN A 173 -5.10 32.43 13.62
CA GLN A 173 -5.39 33.53 14.53
C GLN A 173 -4.79 33.29 15.92
N ALA A 174 -4.96 32.09 16.47
CA ALA A 174 -4.42 31.73 17.77
C ALA A 174 -2.88 31.74 17.80
N ASP A 175 -2.24 31.28 16.72
CA ASP A 175 -0.78 31.27 16.53
C ASP A 175 -0.24 32.70 16.45
N GLU A 176 -0.91 33.60 15.73
CA GLU A 176 -0.55 35.03 15.68
C GLU A 176 -0.65 35.72 17.04
N THR A 177 -1.68 35.41 17.84
CA THR A 177 -1.85 35.96 19.18
C THR A 177 -1.11 35.21 20.29
N GLN A 178 -0.47 34.08 19.95
CA GLN A 178 0.18 33.16 20.89
C GLN A 178 -0.76 32.68 22.01
N ASP A 179 -2.01 32.34 21.65
CA ASP A 179 -3.04 31.85 22.56
C ASP A 179 -2.86 30.34 22.84
N LEU A 180 -1.96 30.02 23.78
CA LEU A 180 -1.59 28.63 24.12
C LEU A 180 -2.77 27.71 24.49
N PRO A 181 -3.75 28.12 25.32
CA PRO A 181 -4.94 27.31 25.59
C PRO A 181 -5.66 26.84 24.32
N THR A 182 -5.88 27.74 23.37
CA THR A 182 -6.55 27.42 22.09
C THR A 182 -5.69 26.53 21.22
N LEU A 183 -4.38 26.81 21.15
CA LEU A 183 -3.42 26.01 20.39
C LEU A 183 -3.34 24.56 20.90
N HIS A 184 -3.33 24.35 22.22
CA HIS A 184 -3.36 23.00 22.80
C HIS A 184 -4.67 22.25 22.52
N LYS A 185 -5.82 22.94 22.48
CA LYS A 185 -7.10 22.32 22.09
C LYS A 185 -7.08 21.90 20.63
N LEU A 186 -6.56 22.75 19.75
CA LEU A 186 -6.41 22.44 18.33
C LEU A 186 -5.44 21.26 18.11
N TYR A 187 -4.34 21.20 18.87
CA TYR A 187 -3.46 20.03 18.87
C TYR A 187 -4.25 18.75 19.16
N GLU A 188 -5.04 18.72 20.23
CA GLU A 188 -5.82 17.54 20.61
C GLU A 188 -6.87 17.18 19.54
N ILE A 189 -7.56 18.16 18.98
CA ILE A 189 -8.51 17.95 17.88
C ILE A 189 -7.81 17.27 16.69
N PHE A 190 -6.70 17.84 16.20
CA PHE A 190 -5.99 17.29 15.05
C PHE A 190 -5.37 15.91 15.35
N LYS A 191 -4.89 15.69 16.58
CA LYS A 191 -4.46 14.37 17.05
C LYS A 191 -5.58 13.34 16.93
N GLN A 192 -6.79 13.65 17.42
CA GLN A 192 -7.93 12.74 17.31
C GLN A 192 -8.34 12.50 15.85
N LEU A 193 -8.22 13.50 14.97
CA LEU A 193 -8.47 13.33 13.53
C LEU A 193 -7.45 12.43 12.84
N PHE A 194 -6.18 12.44 13.27
CA PHE A 194 -5.22 11.42 12.82
C PHE A 194 -5.63 10.02 13.30
N LEU A 195 -6.07 9.88 14.55
CA LEU A 195 -6.51 8.60 15.15
C LEU A 195 -7.85 8.08 14.58
N PHE A 196 -8.57 8.90 13.80
CA PHE A 196 -9.70 8.41 13.01
C PHE A 196 -9.26 7.43 11.93
N ASP A 197 -8.03 7.60 11.43
CA ASP A 197 -7.41 6.72 10.45
C ASP A 197 -8.35 6.45 9.26
N ARG A 198 -8.93 7.52 8.71
CA ARG A 198 -9.83 7.49 7.55
C ARG A 198 -9.07 7.96 6.32
N PRO A 199 -8.91 7.12 5.27
CA PRO A 199 -8.06 7.44 4.13
C PRO A 199 -8.35 8.78 3.45
N GLN A 200 -9.64 9.07 3.21
CA GLN A 200 -10.08 10.30 2.54
C GLN A 200 -9.81 11.55 3.40
N LEU A 201 -9.98 11.44 4.72
CA LEU A 201 -9.70 12.54 5.64
C LEU A 201 -8.19 12.82 5.71
N LEU A 202 -7.39 11.76 5.82
CA LEU A 202 -5.92 11.85 5.81
C LEU A 202 -5.42 12.45 4.49
N GLU A 203 -6.01 12.08 3.35
CA GLU A 203 -5.66 12.65 2.05
C GLU A 203 -5.89 14.17 2.01
N VAL A 204 -7.02 14.65 2.53
CA VAL A 204 -7.32 16.09 2.63
C VAL A 204 -6.37 16.80 3.59
N MET A 205 -6.16 16.24 4.78
CA MET A 205 -5.26 16.79 5.80
C MET A 205 -3.81 16.86 5.30
N LEU A 206 -3.34 15.82 4.63
CA LEU A 206 -1.96 15.74 4.13
C LEU A 206 -1.80 16.38 2.75
N GLY A 207 -2.84 16.98 2.19
CA GLY A 207 -2.76 17.78 0.97
C GLY A 207 -1.90 19.03 1.15
N ASP A 208 -1.26 19.49 0.08
CA ASP A 208 -0.34 20.64 0.11
C ASP A 208 -0.95 21.92 0.68
N GLN A 209 -2.26 22.08 0.54
CA GLN A 209 -3.02 23.20 1.09
C GLN A 209 -3.00 23.27 2.63
N TYR A 210 -2.93 22.14 3.33
CA TYR A 210 -3.14 22.06 4.78
C TYR A 210 -1.94 21.50 5.54
N LEU A 211 -1.11 20.67 4.89
CA LEU A 211 -0.06 19.90 5.56
C LEU A 211 0.90 20.77 6.39
N ILE A 212 1.34 21.92 5.87
CA ILE A 212 2.25 22.81 6.60
C ILE A 212 1.60 23.45 7.83
N ASP A 213 0.33 23.82 7.73
CA ASP A 213 -0.39 24.43 8.85
C ASP A 213 -0.70 23.36 9.91
N ILE A 214 -1.03 22.14 9.49
CA ILE A 214 -1.21 20.98 10.39
C ILE A 214 0.08 20.61 11.10
N ILE A 215 1.22 20.61 10.39
CA ILE A 215 2.53 20.46 11.04
C ILE A 215 2.74 21.55 12.09
N GLY A 216 2.27 22.77 11.83
CA GLY A 216 2.25 23.86 12.81
C GLY A 216 1.40 23.58 14.04
N VAL A 217 0.20 23.03 13.86
CA VAL A 217 -0.66 22.59 14.97
C VAL A 217 0.09 21.58 15.85
N LEU A 218 0.81 20.64 15.23
CA LEU A 218 1.57 19.60 15.92
C LEU A 218 2.82 20.11 16.67
N GLU A 219 3.25 21.35 16.45
CA GLU A 219 4.33 21.98 17.24
C GLU A 219 3.90 22.27 18.70
N TYR A 220 2.58 22.38 18.93
CA TYR A 220 1.95 22.78 20.18
C TYR A 220 1.48 21.59 21.03
N GLU A 221 2.21 20.48 21.01
CA GLU A 221 1.96 19.38 21.93
C GLU A 221 2.04 19.85 23.40
N PRO A 222 1.03 19.55 24.25
CA PRO A 222 1.03 19.96 25.65
C PRO A 222 2.24 19.42 26.45
N PRO A 223 2.65 20.10 27.54
CA PRO A 223 3.75 19.64 28.39
C PRO A 223 3.55 18.20 28.89
N PRO A 224 4.64 17.41 29.00
CA PRO A 224 6.04 17.81 29.08
C PRO A 224 6.78 17.91 27.73
N ALA A 225 6.07 17.82 26.60
CA ALA A 225 6.69 17.90 25.28
C ALA A 225 7.42 19.23 25.08
N LYS A 226 8.52 19.19 24.32
CA LYS A 226 9.26 20.38 23.94
C LYS A 226 8.67 20.94 22.66
N HIS A 227 8.43 22.25 22.64
CA HIS A 227 8.03 22.96 21.43
C HIS A 227 9.17 22.91 20.38
N HIS A 228 8.90 22.26 19.25
CA HIS A 228 9.82 22.16 18.12
C HIS A 228 9.29 22.99 16.95
N LYS A 229 10.16 23.74 16.29
CA LYS A 229 9.79 24.58 15.15
C LYS A 229 9.92 23.82 13.82
N HIS A 230 9.08 22.81 13.64
CA HIS A 230 9.04 21.98 12.44
C HIS A 230 8.76 22.78 11.16
N ARG A 231 7.84 23.75 11.20
CA ARG A 231 7.51 24.63 10.06
C ARG A 231 8.70 25.49 9.62
N GLU A 232 9.45 26.04 10.58
CA GLU A 232 10.66 26.84 10.30
C GLU A 232 11.70 25.96 9.59
N PHE A 233 11.93 24.74 10.08
CA PHE A 233 12.83 23.79 9.43
C PHE A 233 12.38 23.41 8.02
N LEU A 234 11.09 23.11 7.81
CA LEU A 234 10.58 22.69 6.50
C LEU A 234 10.49 23.82 5.47
N ARG A 235 10.37 25.08 5.92
CA ARG A 235 10.32 26.26 5.03
C ARG A 235 11.72 26.80 4.73
N ASP A 236 12.56 26.94 5.76
CA ASP A 236 13.82 27.68 5.67
C ASP A 236 15.07 26.78 5.77
N GLY A 237 14.94 25.62 6.43
CA GLY A 237 16.05 24.68 6.64
C GLY A 237 16.19 23.59 5.58
N ALA A 238 15.07 23.14 4.99
CA ALA A 238 15.04 22.11 3.97
C ALA A 238 15.24 22.75 2.57
N THR A 239 16.41 22.53 1.95
CA THR A 239 16.68 23.01 0.59
C THR A 239 16.17 22.01 -0.44
N PHE A 240 15.13 22.37 -1.19
CA PHE A 240 14.73 21.62 -2.37
C PHE A 240 15.71 21.89 -3.51
N LYS A 241 16.36 20.83 -3.99
CA LYS A 241 17.33 20.89 -5.07
C LYS A 241 16.80 20.13 -6.27
N GLU A 242 16.48 20.86 -7.32
CA GLU A 242 16.17 20.26 -8.62
C GLU A 242 17.48 19.84 -9.28
N VAL A 243 17.69 18.53 -9.37
CA VAL A 243 18.85 18.01 -10.11
C VAL A 243 18.69 18.36 -11.58
N ILE A 244 17.51 18.19 -12.14
CA ILE A 244 17.11 18.74 -13.44
C ILE A 244 15.83 19.53 -13.20
N PRO A 245 15.64 20.71 -13.81
CA PRO A 245 14.42 21.49 -13.64
C PRO A 245 13.19 20.67 -14.00
N PHE A 246 12.18 20.64 -13.12
CA PHE A 246 10.93 19.95 -13.42
C PHE A 246 9.97 20.92 -14.13
N SER A 247 9.46 20.53 -15.30
CA SER A 247 8.47 21.34 -16.02
C SER A 247 7.06 21.22 -15.44
N ASN A 248 6.77 20.13 -14.73
CA ASN A 248 5.46 19.82 -14.19
C ASN A 248 5.35 20.24 -12.71
N GLN A 249 4.59 21.31 -12.44
CA GLN A 249 4.37 21.79 -11.07
C GLN A 249 3.70 20.74 -10.17
N LYS A 250 2.80 19.90 -10.71
CA LYS A 250 2.15 18.85 -9.92
C LYS A 250 3.15 17.81 -9.41
N LEU A 251 4.20 17.51 -10.19
CA LEU A 251 5.28 16.63 -9.76
C LEU A 251 6.06 17.27 -8.61
N VAL A 252 6.40 18.55 -8.72
CA VAL A 252 7.09 19.30 -7.67
C VAL A 252 6.26 19.30 -6.37
N ASP A 253 4.97 19.61 -6.48
CA ASP A 253 4.03 19.61 -5.36
C ASP A 253 3.98 18.22 -4.70
N LYS A 254 3.86 17.15 -5.49
CA LYS A 254 3.87 15.77 -5.01
C LYS A 254 5.19 15.37 -4.33
N ILE A 255 6.34 15.82 -4.83
CA ILE A 255 7.65 15.59 -4.20
C ILE A 255 7.69 16.28 -2.83
N HIS A 256 7.24 17.54 -2.75
CA HIS A 256 7.16 18.26 -1.48
C HIS A 256 6.21 17.60 -0.49
N GLN A 257 5.02 17.20 -0.95
CA GLN A 257 4.06 16.47 -0.13
C GLN A 257 4.70 15.19 0.43
N THR A 258 5.36 14.40 -0.41
CA THR A 258 6.04 13.16 -0.01
C THR A 258 7.10 13.40 1.06
N TYR A 259 7.95 14.41 0.87
CA TYR A 259 8.97 14.77 1.85
C TYR A 259 8.36 15.20 3.20
N ARG A 260 7.32 16.03 3.16
CA ARG A 260 6.65 16.53 4.37
C ARG A 260 5.91 15.43 5.11
N VAL A 261 5.24 14.51 4.42
CA VAL A 261 4.59 13.34 5.03
C VAL A 261 5.63 12.39 5.63
N GLN A 262 6.77 12.19 4.96
CA GLN A 262 7.87 11.39 5.50
C GLN A 262 8.49 12.04 6.74
N TYR A 263 8.63 13.37 6.75
CA TYR A 263 9.07 14.12 7.92
C TYR A 263 8.07 14.02 9.08
N LEU A 264 6.78 14.18 8.78
CA LEU A 264 5.68 14.00 9.74
C LEU A 264 5.76 12.61 10.40
N GLN A 265 5.87 11.55 9.60
CA GLN A 265 5.95 10.17 10.09
C GLN A 265 7.21 9.91 10.94
N SER A 266 8.38 10.41 10.51
CA SER A 266 9.67 10.05 11.12
C SER A 266 10.13 10.97 12.25
N SER A 267 9.70 12.24 12.25
CA SER A 267 10.26 13.29 13.11
C SER A 267 9.23 13.89 14.06
N ILE A 268 7.95 13.96 13.67
CA ILE A 268 6.87 14.55 14.48
C ILE A 268 6.07 13.47 15.20
N LEU A 269 5.68 12.43 14.46
CA LEU A 269 4.87 11.32 14.98
C LEU A 269 5.64 10.01 15.33
N PRO A 270 6.98 9.96 15.55
CA PRO A 270 7.67 8.72 15.88
C PRO A 270 7.42 8.26 17.33
N SER A 271 6.71 9.05 18.13
CA SER A 271 6.40 8.73 19.53
C SER A 271 5.15 7.85 19.62
N PRO A 272 5.20 6.68 20.30
CA PRO A 272 4.03 5.81 20.54
C PRO A 272 2.85 6.51 21.26
N SER A 273 3.09 7.69 21.82
CA SER A 273 2.08 8.50 22.52
C SER A 273 1.13 9.28 21.60
N ILE A 274 1.49 9.43 20.32
CA ILE A 274 0.72 10.23 19.35
C ILE A 274 -0.03 9.33 18.35
N ILE A 275 0.47 8.13 18.07
CA ILE A 275 -0.02 7.25 16.99
C ILE A 275 -0.24 5.82 17.48
N ASP A 276 -1.38 5.24 17.09
CA ASP A 276 -1.63 3.80 17.07
C ASP A 276 -1.04 3.19 15.77
N ASP A 277 -0.60 1.93 15.78
CA ASP A 277 0.11 1.26 14.67
C ASP A 277 -0.62 1.40 13.32
N ASN A 278 -1.96 1.52 13.36
CA ASN A 278 -2.84 1.75 12.23
C ASN A 278 -2.54 3.05 11.46
N VAL A 279 -2.36 4.19 12.15
CA VAL A 279 -2.09 5.48 11.47
C VAL A 279 -0.71 5.46 10.83
N TYR A 280 0.28 4.82 11.46
CA TYR A 280 1.60 4.65 10.87
C TYR A 280 1.53 3.84 9.57
N ALA A 281 0.74 2.77 9.54
CA ALA A 281 0.49 1.97 8.34
C ALA A 281 -0.19 2.82 7.24
N SER A 282 -1.19 3.62 7.58
CA SER A 282 -1.85 4.53 6.63
C SER A 282 -0.92 5.59 6.05
N LEU A 283 -0.07 6.21 6.87
CA LEU A 283 0.95 7.15 6.38
C LEU A 283 1.97 6.46 5.45
N THR A 284 2.36 5.24 5.78
CA THR A 284 3.23 4.41 4.93
C THR A 284 2.57 4.12 3.58
N ASN A 285 1.28 3.82 3.56
CA ASN A 285 0.51 3.60 2.34
C ASN A 285 0.41 4.88 1.50
N ILE A 286 0.20 6.05 2.11
CA ILE A 286 0.18 7.33 1.39
C ILE A 286 1.55 7.61 0.76
N LEU A 287 2.64 7.39 1.51
CA LEU A 287 4.00 7.52 0.98
C LEU A 287 4.26 6.54 -0.17
N PHE A 288 3.76 5.32 -0.07
CA PHE A 288 3.85 4.32 -1.14
C PHE A 288 3.16 4.82 -2.42
N PHE A 289 1.91 5.29 -2.34
CA PHE A 289 1.18 5.80 -3.51
C PHE A 289 1.83 7.05 -4.10
N ASN A 290 2.28 7.97 -3.25
CA ASN A 290 2.99 9.16 -3.72
C ASN A 290 4.28 8.81 -4.49
N LYS A 291 5.06 7.83 -4.02
CA LYS A 291 6.27 7.36 -4.72
C LYS A 291 5.93 6.76 -6.09
N VAL A 292 4.87 5.95 -6.17
CA VAL A 292 4.39 5.41 -7.46
C VAL A 292 3.98 6.53 -8.41
N GLU A 293 3.25 7.54 -7.93
CA GLU A 293 2.81 8.68 -8.74
C GLU A 293 3.99 9.52 -9.23
N ILE A 294 4.97 9.82 -8.36
CA ILE A 294 6.22 10.51 -8.73
C ILE A 294 6.94 9.73 -9.83
N VAL A 295 7.07 8.40 -9.70
CA VAL A 295 7.77 7.61 -10.71
C VAL A 295 7.03 7.63 -12.04
N SER A 296 5.70 7.51 -12.03
CA SER A 296 4.87 7.57 -13.25
C SER A 296 5.03 8.92 -13.95
N MET A 297 4.92 10.03 -13.21
CA MET A 297 5.04 11.38 -13.78
C MET A 297 6.41 11.64 -14.40
N ILE A 298 7.50 11.16 -13.77
CA ILE A 298 8.85 11.26 -14.34
C ILE A 298 9.00 10.33 -15.56
N GLN A 299 8.42 9.12 -15.50
CA GLN A 299 8.49 8.15 -16.60
C GLN A 299 7.78 8.67 -17.86
N GLU A 300 6.70 9.41 -17.70
CA GLU A 300 5.96 10.07 -18.78
C GLU A 300 6.70 11.29 -19.36
N ASP A 301 7.63 11.89 -18.60
CA ASP A 301 8.48 12.99 -19.04
C ASP A 301 9.76 12.48 -19.75
N GLY A 302 9.59 12.07 -21.00
CA GLY A 302 10.68 11.56 -21.82
C GLY A 302 11.81 12.58 -22.08
N GLU A 303 11.52 13.88 -22.11
CA GLU A 303 12.54 14.92 -22.31
C GLU A 303 13.44 15.05 -21.06
N PHE A 304 12.82 15.07 -19.88
CA PHE A 304 13.56 15.07 -18.61
C PHE A 304 14.50 13.87 -18.50
N LEU A 305 14.00 12.66 -18.76
CA LEU A 305 14.81 11.44 -18.65
C LEU A 305 15.91 11.42 -19.72
N GLN A 306 15.62 11.86 -20.94
CA GLN A 306 16.63 11.93 -22.00
C GLN A 306 17.76 12.91 -21.64
N ASP A 307 17.45 14.07 -21.06
CA ASP A 307 18.44 15.03 -20.57
C ASP A 307 19.27 14.44 -19.42
N LEU A 308 18.63 13.75 -18.47
CA LEU A 308 19.29 13.04 -17.37
C LEU A 308 20.35 12.06 -17.87
N PHE A 309 19.98 11.13 -18.75
CA PHE A 309 20.91 10.10 -19.24
C PHE A 309 22.02 10.68 -20.12
N ASN A 310 21.71 11.72 -20.91
CA ASN A 310 22.71 12.43 -21.72
C ASN A 310 23.73 13.14 -20.84
N GLN A 311 23.31 13.83 -19.78
CA GLN A 311 24.22 14.49 -18.85
C GLN A 311 25.07 13.50 -18.07
N ILE A 312 24.52 12.36 -17.62
CA ILE A 312 25.35 11.34 -16.91
C ILE A 312 26.44 10.79 -17.84
N SER A 313 26.07 10.45 -19.07
CA SER A 313 26.93 9.78 -20.05
C SER A 313 27.92 10.73 -20.74
N SER A 314 27.69 12.04 -20.68
CA SER A 314 28.55 13.03 -21.32
C SER A 314 29.92 13.13 -20.65
N LYS A 315 30.98 13.19 -21.48
CA LYS A 315 32.36 13.40 -21.04
C LYS A 315 32.60 14.81 -20.49
N GLU A 316 31.79 15.78 -20.89
CA GLU A 316 31.88 17.18 -20.47
C GLU A 316 31.27 17.43 -19.08
N THR A 317 30.50 16.47 -18.55
CA THR A 317 29.87 16.61 -17.24
C THR A 317 30.92 16.50 -16.13
N SER A 318 30.93 17.50 -15.24
CA SER A 318 31.82 17.53 -14.09
C SER A 318 31.53 16.39 -13.12
N THR A 319 32.53 15.99 -12.32
CA THR A 319 32.40 14.92 -11.34
C THR A 319 31.28 15.18 -10.32
N GLU A 320 31.20 16.40 -9.80
CA GLU A 320 30.16 16.80 -8.84
C GLU A 320 28.76 16.74 -9.47
N ARG A 321 28.61 17.26 -10.69
CA ARG A 321 27.33 17.22 -11.41
C ARG A 321 26.90 15.80 -11.72
N ARG A 322 27.83 14.94 -12.18
CA ARG A 322 27.55 13.53 -12.43
C ARG A 322 27.12 12.81 -11.15
N ARG A 323 27.77 13.10 -10.01
CA ARG A 323 27.37 12.56 -8.69
C ARG A 323 25.91 12.90 -8.36
N GLU A 324 25.50 14.16 -8.53
CA GLU A 324 24.11 14.58 -8.27
C GLU A 324 23.09 13.84 -9.15
N LEU A 325 23.39 13.72 -10.45
CA LEU A 325 22.53 13.03 -11.41
C LEU A 325 22.40 11.54 -11.12
N VAL A 326 23.51 10.89 -10.73
CA VAL A 326 23.52 9.46 -10.38
C VAL A 326 22.81 9.22 -9.05
N LEU A 327 22.95 10.10 -8.06
CA LEU A 327 22.20 10.03 -6.81
C LEU A 327 20.69 10.18 -7.04
N PHE A 328 20.29 11.10 -7.91
CA PHE A 328 18.89 11.22 -8.33
C PHE A 328 18.39 9.92 -8.99
N LEU A 329 19.15 9.38 -9.94
CA LEU A 329 18.79 8.14 -10.63
C LEU A 329 18.67 6.96 -9.64
N ARG A 330 19.54 6.89 -8.64
CA ARG A 330 19.47 5.89 -7.57
C ARG A 330 18.17 6.01 -6.79
N GLU A 331 17.82 7.22 -6.32
CA GLU A 331 16.56 7.43 -5.60
C GLU A 331 15.33 7.13 -6.48
N TYR A 332 15.40 7.46 -7.77
CA TYR A 332 14.36 7.10 -8.75
C TYR A 332 14.18 5.57 -8.87
N CYS A 333 15.27 4.81 -8.91
CA CYS A 333 15.25 3.34 -8.88
C CYS A 333 14.77 2.76 -7.53
N ILE A 334 15.07 3.43 -6.41
CA ILE A 334 14.55 3.02 -5.10
C ILE A 334 13.03 3.21 -5.06
N PHE A 335 12.53 4.34 -5.57
CA PHE A 335 11.09 4.59 -5.63
C PHE A 335 10.39 3.61 -6.57
N SER A 336 11.01 3.20 -7.68
CA SER A 336 10.39 2.23 -8.58
C SER A 336 10.20 0.82 -7.98
N GLN A 337 10.87 0.50 -6.87
CA GLN A 337 10.63 -0.75 -6.12
C GLN A 337 9.22 -0.81 -5.53
N THR A 338 8.55 0.34 -5.33
CA THR A 338 7.17 0.38 -4.84
C THR A 338 6.14 0.12 -5.94
N ILE A 339 6.54 -0.03 -7.19
CA ILE A 339 5.60 -0.21 -8.32
C ILE A 339 5.15 -1.68 -8.43
N HIS A 340 3.86 -1.89 -8.72
CA HIS A 340 3.32 -3.23 -8.96
C HIS A 340 4.03 -3.95 -10.12
N GLN A 341 4.15 -5.27 -10.03
CA GLN A 341 4.92 -6.10 -10.98
C GLN A 341 4.56 -5.86 -12.46
N LYS A 342 3.29 -5.67 -12.80
CA LYS A 342 2.86 -5.43 -14.19
C LYS A 342 3.37 -4.10 -14.79
N GLN A 343 3.52 -3.06 -13.96
CA GLN A 343 3.97 -1.74 -14.43
C GLN A 343 5.51 -1.64 -14.49
N ARG A 344 6.22 -2.46 -13.71
CA ARG A 344 7.69 -2.51 -13.68
C ARG A 344 8.31 -2.84 -15.04
N ASP A 345 7.66 -3.67 -15.86
CA ASP A 345 8.14 -3.97 -17.21
C ASP A 345 8.21 -2.74 -18.11
N GLY A 346 7.20 -1.87 -18.02
CA GLY A 346 7.16 -0.60 -18.76
C GLY A 346 8.27 0.35 -18.32
N PHE A 347 8.50 0.42 -17.00
CA PHE A 347 9.59 1.19 -16.40
C PHE A 347 10.95 0.72 -16.93
N PHE A 348 11.28 -0.57 -16.81
CA PHE A 348 12.56 -1.08 -17.30
C PHE A 348 12.74 -0.92 -18.81
N LYS A 349 11.67 -1.11 -19.61
CA LYS A 349 11.73 -0.85 -21.06
C LYS A 349 12.06 0.61 -21.38
N THR A 350 11.54 1.54 -20.60
CA THR A 350 11.82 2.98 -20.76
C THR A 350 13.28 3.29 -20.41
N LEU A 351 13.80 2.75 -19.30
CA LEU A 351 15.21 2.94 -18.94
C LEU A 351 16.18 2.28 -19.92
N ALA A 352 15.81 1.10 -20.43
CA ALA A 352 16.58 0.37 -21.43
C ALA A 352 16.69 1.18 -22.73
N SER A 353 15.58 1.74 -23.23
CA SER A 353 15.58 2.53 -24.46
C SER A 353 16.40 3.82 -24.34
N LEU A 354 16.49 4.37 -23.13
CA LEU A 354 17.32 5.53 -22.78
C LEU A 354 18.77 5.17 -22.40
N LYS A 355 19.17 3.90 -22.57
CA LYS A 355 20.53 3.40 -22.36
C LYS A 355 21.05 3.59 -20.93
N ILE A 356 20.23 3.26 -19.94
CA ILE A 356 20.62 3.34 -18.52
C ILE A 356 21.96 2.64 -18.21
N LEU A 357 22.27 1.51 -18.85
CA LEU A 357 23.53 0.79 -18.63
C LEU A 357 24.75 1.60 -19.07
N SER A 358 24.63 2.44 -20.09
CA SER A 358 25.70 3.39 -20.46
C SER A 358 25.89 4.47 -19.40
N ALA A 359 24.82 4.94 -18.77
CA ALA A 359 24.92 5.87 -17.64
C ALA A 359 25.58 5.22 -16.41
N VAL A 360 25.28 3.94 -16.14
CA VAL A 360 25.95 3.15 -15.10
C VAL A 360 27.45 3.01 -15.41
N GLU A 361 27.83 2.70 -16.65
CA GLU A 361 29.23 2.64 -17.07
C GLU A 361 29.96 3.97 -16.83
N ALA A 362 29.35 5.09 -17.23
CA ALA A 362 29.88 6.43 -17.01
C ALA A 362 30.12 6.74 -15.53
N ALA A 363 29.24 6.27 -14.65
CA ALA A 363 29.34 6.46 -13.21
C ALA A 363 30.37 5.51 -12.55
N LEU A 364 30.43 4.24 -12.97
CA LEU A 364 31.40 3.24 -12.48
C LEU A 364 32.84 3.58 -12.85
N ALA A 365 33.07 4.28 -13.96
CA ALA A 365 34.41 4.74 -14.33
C ALA A 365 34.77 6.09 -13.71
N SER A 366 33.88 6.70 -12.91
CA SER A 366 34.18 7.96 -12.25
C SER A 366 35.11 7.73 -11.05
N ASN A 367 36.03 8.65 -10.80
CA ASN A 367 36.88 8.62 -9.60
C ASN A 367 36.12 8.99 -8.31
N ASP A 368 34.80 9.13 -8.38
CA ASP A 368 33.96 9.55 -7.27
C ASP A 368 33.32 8.35 -6.57
N GLN A 369 33.75 8.08 -5.34
CA GLN A 369 33.31 6.91 -4.58
C GLN A 369 31.80 6.93 -4.31
N VAL A 370 31.20 8.10 -4.11
CA VAL A 370 29.76 8.23 -3.87
C VAL A 370 28.95 7.90 -5.13
N ALA A 371 29.32 8.48 -6.28
CA ALA A 371 28.68 8.16 -7.55
C ALA A 371 28.87 6.70 -7.94
N MET A 372 30.05 6.13 -7.69
CA MET A 372 30.35 4.72 -7.96
C MET A 372 29.50 3.80 -7.10
N SER A 373 29.41 4.03 -5.79
CA SER A 373 28.54 3.25 -4.89
C SER A 373 27.08 3.33 -5.32
N ALA A 374 26.59 4.52 -5.67
CA ALA A 374 25.24 4.69 -6.20
C ALA A 374 25.00 3.94 -7.52
N ALA A 375 26.00 3.91 -8.41
CA ALA A 375 25.94 3.15 -9.65
C ALA A 375 25.92 1.64 -9.42
N ILE A 376 26.63 1.13 -8.42
CA ILE A 376 26.59 -0.27 -8.01
C ILE A 376 25.18 -0.64 -7.51
N ASP A 377 24.56 0.19 -6.69
CA ASP A 377 23.18 -0.02 -6.21
C ASP A 377 22.19 -0.07 -7.38
N ILE A 378 22.29 0.88 -8.33
CA ILE A 378 21.47 0.89 -9.54
C ILE A 378 21.72 -0.37 -10.36
N PHE A 379 22.98 -0.77 -10.54
CA PHE A 379 23.33 -1.94 -11.35
C PHE A 379 22.83 -3.24 -10.72
N ALA A 380 22.97 -3.40 -9.41
CA ALA A 380 22.42 -4.52 -8.67
C ALA A 380 20.90 -4.60 -8.86
N TYR A 381 20.20 -3.47 -8.73
CA TYR A 381 18.77 -3.37 -8.96
C TYR A 381 18.38 -3.79 -10.39
N LEU A 382 19.08 -3.30 -11.42
CA LEU A 382 18.79 -3.68 -12.82
C LEU A 382 18.98 -5.18 -13.07
N VAL A 383 20.05 -5.77 -12.51
CA VAL A 383 20.36 -7.19 -12.69
C VAL A 383 19.40 -8.10 -11.92
N GLU A 384 19.01 -7.71 -10.71
CA GLU A 384 18.07 -8.48 -9.88
C GLU A 384 16.70 -8.60 -10.56
N TYR A 385 16.19 -7.51 -11.14
CA TYR A 385 14.84 -7.47 -11.70
C TYR A 385 14.77 -7.70 -13.21
N ASN A 386 15.85 -7.44 -13.96
CA ASN A 386 15.89 -7.67 -15.40
C ASN A 386 17.31 -8.07 -15.87
N PRO A 387 17.75 -9.31 -15.55
CA PRO A 387 19.08 -9.80 -15.92
C PRO A 387 19.27 -9.90 -17.44
N ASN A 388 18.20 -10.16 -18.20
CA ASN A 388 18.27 -10.34 -19.65
C ASN A 388 18.63 -9.06 -20.39
N MET A 389 18.08 -7.91 -19.97
CA MET A 389 18.51 -6.60 -20.50
C MET A 389 20.03 -6.40 -20.34
N THR A 390 20.57 -6.76 -19.18
CA THR A 390 22.01 -6.62 -18.91
C THR A 390 22.84 -7.57 -19.76
N ARG A 391 22.41 -8.83 -19.91
CA ARG A 391 23.07 -9.82 -20.77
C ARG A 391 23.08 -9.40 -22.23
N GLU A 392 21.94 -8.94 -22.73
CA GLU A 392 21.81 -8.46 -24.11
C GLU A 392 22.77 -7.29 -24.36
N HIS A 393 22.84 -6.31 -23.45
CA HIS A 393 23.79 -5.20 -23.54
C HIS A 393 25.25 -5.68 -23.56
N VAL A 394 25.62 -6.63 -22.68
CA VAL A 394 26.97 -7.21 -22.65
C VAL A 394 27.32 -7.91 -23.96
N VAL A 395 26.39 -8.69 -24.52
CA VAL A 395 26.60 -9.38 -25.81
C VAL A 395 26.76 -8.36 -26.93
N GLN A 396 25.85 -7.38 -27.02
CA GLN A 396 25.91 -6.32 -28.03
C GLN A 396 27.20 -5.50 -27.95
N GLN A 397 27.71 -5.24 -26.75
CA GLN A 397 29.03 -4.63 -26.55
C GLN A 397 30.17 -5.51 -27.04
N SER A 398 30.14 -6.83 -26.76
CA SER A 398 31.17 -7.77 -27.20
C SER A 398 31.22 -7.94 -28.72
N GLU A 399 30.08 -7.83 -29.38
CA GLU A 399 29.94 -7.87 -30.84
C GLU A 399 30.25 -6.52 -31.52
N GLY A 400 30.50 -5.45 -30.74
CA GLY A 400 30.78 -4.11 -31.25
C GLY A 400 29.55 -3.39 -31.80
N LEU A 401 28.34 -3.84 -31.46
CA LEU A 401 27.07 -3.23 -31.88
C LEU A 401 26.74 -1.96 -31.09
N ILE A 402 27.24 -1.86 -29.85
CA ILE A 402 27.10 -0.68 -28.99
C ILE A 402 28.46 -0.26 -28.47
N GLU A 403 28.78 1.03 -28.61
CA GLU A 403 29.97 1.64 -28.02
C GLU A 403 29.72 2.02 -26.56
N SER A 404 30.72 1.78 -25.70
CA SER A 404 30.75 2.32 -24.34
C SER A 404 30.98 3.84 -24.39
N PRO A 405 30.32 4.63 -23.52
CA PRO A 405 30.60 6.07 -23.39
C PRO A 405 32.06 6.35 -22.98
N ILE A 406 32.74 5.34 -22.43
CA ILE A 406 34.16 5.39 -22.08
C ILE A 406 34.92 4.49 -23.04
N ASN A 407 35.85 5.07 -23.79
CA ASN A 407 36.60 4.38 -24.84
C ASN A 407 37.19 3.04 -24.33
N GLY A 408 36.62 1.91 -24.78
CA GLY A 408 37.11 0.56 -24.48
C GLY A 408 36.87 0.04 -23.06
N ALA A 409 36.02 0.70 -22.26
CA ALA A 409 35.64 0.25 -20.93
C ALA A 409 34.19 -0.27 -20.92
N HIS A 410 34.03 -1.52 -21.35
CA HIS A 410 32.75 -2.24 -21.28
C HIS A 410 32.33 -2.48 -19.82
N ILE A 411 31.02 -2.63 -19.57
CA ILE A 411 30.49 -2.76 -18.20
C ILE A 411 31.15 -3.89 -17.40
N LEU A 412 31.35 -5.08 -18.00
CA LEU A 412 32.01 -6.20 -17.31
C LEU A 412 33.47 -5.91 -16.98
N LYS A 413 34.18 -5.18 -17.87
CA LYS A 413 35.56 -4.79 -17.59
C LYS A 413 35.61 -3.81 -16.42
N LEU A 414 34.73 -2.80 -16.41
CA LEU A 414 34.63 -1.87 -15.29
C LEU A 414 34.30 -2.57 -13.98
N VAL A 415 33.41 -3.56 -14.00
CA VAL A 415 33.06 -4.37 -12.84
C VAL A 415 34.28 -5.17 -12.33
N ILE A 416 34.99 -5.86 -13.23
CA ILE A 416 36.20 -6.62 -12.86
C ILE A 416 37.29 -5.70 -12.33
N ASP A 417 37.55 -4.58 -13.00
CA ASP A 417 38.54 -3.60 -12.58
C ASP A 417 38.21 -3.13 -11.14
N ASN A 418 36.97 -2.71 -10.87
CA ASN A 418 36.53 -2.29 -9.54
C ASN A 418 36.61 -3.39 -8.48
N ILE A 419 36.32 -4.66 -8.81
CA ILE A 419 36.53 -5.80 -7.89
C ILE A 419 38.02 -5.95 -7.55
N THR A 420 38.90 -5.85 -8.54
CA THR A 420 40.34 -6.09 -8.35
C THR A 420 41.08 -4.93 -7.70
N THR A 421 40.53 -3.72 -7.78
CA THR A 421 41.12 -2.51 -7.21
C THR A 421 40.44 -2.02 -5.94
N ASP A 422 39.49 -2.79 -5.39
CA ASP A 422 38.80 -2.46 -4.15
C ASP A 422 39.82 -2.29 -3.00
N GLN A 423 39.79 -1.12 -2.38
CA GLN A 423 40.67 -0.77 -1.26
C GLN A 423 39.98 -0.92 0.09
N ASP A 424 38.69 -1.26 0.11
CA ASP A 424 37.95 -1.52 1.34
C ASP A 424 38.50 -2.78 2.04
N PRO A 425 38.91 -2.69 3.33
CA PRO A 425 39.38 -3.85 4.09
C PRO A 425 38.37 -5.01 4.16
N GLU A 426 37.08 -4.71 4.10
CA GLU A 426 35.98 -5.68 4.13
C GLU A 426 35.58 -6.16 2.72
N LEU A 427 36.21 -5.62 1.66
CA LEU A 427 35.91 -5.92 0.25
C LEU A 427 34.41 -5.77 -0.07
N GLY A 428 33.77 -4.75 0.50
CA GLY A 428 32.32 -4.54 0.38
C GLY A 428 31.87 -4.35 -1.06
N ILE A 429 32.57 -3.49 -1.82
CA ILE A 429 32.29 -3.23 -3.24
C ILE A 429 32.56 -4.48 -4.07
N ALA A 430 33.71 -5.12 -3.86
CA ALA A 430 34.07 -6.34 -4.56
C ALA A 430 33.06 -7.46 -4.34
N THR A 431 32.54 -7.61 -3.12
CA THR A 431 31.53 -8.62 -2.77
C THR A 431 30.21 -8.35 -3.47
N GLN A 432 29.72 -7.10 -3.46
CA GLN A 432 28.48 -6.72 -4.15
C GLN A 432 28.60 -6.97 -5.65
N LEU A 433 29.68 -6.48 -6.28
CA LEU A 433 29.93 -6.66 -7.70
C LEU A 433 30.08 -8.14 -8.09
N ALA A 434 30.72 -8.96 -7.26
CA ALA A 434 30.83 -10.40 -7.49
C ALA A 434 29.44 -11.10 -7.45
N CYS A 435 28.55 -10.68 -6.54
CA CYS A 435 27.16 -11.14 -6.52
C CYS A 435 26.42 -10.77 -7.81
N ILE A 436 26.62 -9.55 -8.32
CA ILE A 436 26.01 -9.11 -9.59
C ILE A 436 26.52 -9.98 -10.75
N VAL A 437 27.83 -10.21 -10.85
CA VAL A 437 28.41 -11.10 -11.88
C VAL A 437 27.83 -12.51 -11.80
N LYS A 438 27.67 -13.03 -10.58
CA LYS A 438 27.04 -14.34 -10.37
C LYS A 438 25.61 -14.37 -10.92
N LEU A 439 24.79 -13.36 -10.66
CA LEU A 439 23.41 -13.26 -11.16
C LEU A 439 23.37 -13.17 -12.70
N ILE A 440 24.29 -12.41 -13.30
CA ILE A 440 24.39 -12.32 -14.77
C ILE A 440 24.72 -13.68 -15.39
N LEU A 441 25.64 -14.44 -14.77
CA LEU A 441 26.10 -15.74 -15.28
C LEU A 441 25.20 -16.92 -14.91
N ASP A 442 24.19 -16.71 -14.05
CA ASP A 442 23.31 -17.77 -13.58
C ASP A 442 22.40 -18.29 -14.71
N PRO A 443 22.53 -19.57 -15.11
CA PRO A 443 21.72 -20.15 -16.18
C PRO A 443 20.24 -20.33 -15.79
N GLU A 444 19.90 -20.46 -14.51
CA GLU A 444 18.49 -20.63 -14.08
C GLU A 444 17.67 -19.34 -14.28
N MET A 445 18.36 -18.19 -14.30
CA MET A 445 17.77 -16.89 -14.63
C MET A 445 17.59 -16.68 -16.15
N GLN A 446 17.91 -17.66 -17.01
CA GLN A 446 17.75 -17.56 -18.48
C GLN A 446 16.32 -17.86 -18.93
N ASP A 447 15.55 -18.66 -18.17
CA ASP A 447 14.24 -19.19 -18.58
C ASP A 447 13.03 -18.29 -18.26
N ILE A 448 13.23 -17.13 -17.62
CA ILE A 448 12.11 -16.28 -17.18
C ILE A 448 11.46 -15.49 -18.36
N SER A 449 12.10 -15.41 -19.54
CA SER A 449 11.58 -14.65 -20.69
C SER A 449 11.22 -15.46 -21.94
N VAL A 450 11.26 -16.79 -21.89
CA VAL A 450 10.71 -17.62 -22.99
C VAL A 450 9.49 -18.34 -22.45
N GLY A 451 8.32 -17.92 -22.94
CA GLY A 451 7.02 -18.29 -22.39
C GLY A 451 6.84 -19.80 -22.16
N LYS A 452 6.29 -20.13 -20.99
CA LYS A 452 5.65 -21.41 -20.67
C LYS A 452 4.37 -21.70 -21.52
N GLU A 453 4.23 -21.12 -22.71
CA GLU A 453 3.08 -21.33 -23.60
C GLU A 453 3.35 -22.31 -24.75
N ALA A 454 4.58 -22.80 -24.93
CA ALA A 454 4.90 -23.71 -26.05
C ALA A 454 5.00 -25.21 -25.66
N PHE A 455 4.56 -25.60 -24.47
CA PHE A 455 4.71 -26.99 -23.99
C PHE A 455 3.41 -27.65 -23.51
N LEU A 456 2.28 -27.37 -24.17
CA LEU A 456 1.08 -28.23 -24.08
C LEU A 456 0.29 -28.22 -25.40
N GLU A 457 0.85 -28.79 -26.46
CA GLU A 457 0.02 -29.49 -27.45
C GLU A 457 0.47 -30.95 -27.50
N PRO A 458 -0.33 -31.89 -26.95
CA PRO A 458 -0.17 -33.30 -27.26
C PRO A 458 -0.60 -33.50 -28.70
N SER A 459 0.37 -33.88 -29.53
CA SER A 459 0.19 -34.48 -30.83
C SER A 459 -0.98 -35.48 -30.84
N GLU A 460 -2.08 -35.14 -31.52
CA GLU A 460 -3.05 -36.14 -31.99
C GLU A 460 -2.38 -36.96 -33.09
N ILE A 461 -1.80 -38.08 -32.66
CA ILE A 461 -1.40 -39.18 -33.52
C ILE A 461 -2.68 -39.84 -34.03
N SER A 462 -2.90 -39.75 -35.34
CA SER A 462 -3.86 -40.60 -36.04
C SER A 462 -3.45 -42.07 -35.91
N TYR A 463 -4.35 -42.93 -35.48
CA TYR A 463 -4.42 -44.30 -35.98
C TYR A 463 -5.88 -44.68 -36.18
N GLY A 464 -6.26 -44.85 -37.44
CA GLY A 464 -7.44 -45.59 -37.82
C GLY A 464 -7.12 -47.08 -37.83
N LEU A 465 -7.95 -47.87 -37.12
CA LEU A 465 -8.68 -49.04 -37.59
C LEU A 465 -9.56 -49.58 -36.47
#